data_AF-A0A453M2K7-F1
#
_entry.id   AF-A0A453M2K7-F1
#
_cell.length_a   1.000
_cell.length_b   1.000
_cell.length_c   1.000
_cell.angle_alpha   90.00
_cell.angle_beta   90.00
_cell.angle_gamma   90.00
#
_symmetry.space_group_name_H-M   'P 1'
#
loop_
_entity.id
_entity.type
_entity.pdbx_description
1 polymer ?
#
loop_
_entity_poly.entity_id
_entity_poly.type
_entity_poly.pdbx_seq_one_letter_code
_entity_poly.pdbx_strand_id
1 'polypeptide(L)'
;AKAMSRARDNGMTAFIPYITAGDPDLATTAEALRLLDACGADVIEVGMPFSNPYADGAVIQASAARALAAGATSDTVMAMLKEVTPELSCPVVIFSYFNPIERRGTGSFTAAAREAGVRGLIVPDLPYTEASDLSIEAKKNEIELVLLTTPSTKAERMNEITSASEGFVYLVSINGLTGTRPDVNPRVKDLLREIKQAGHRQSSCCWIWHIHP
;
A
#
# COMPACT_ATOMS: atom_id res chain seq x y z
N ALA A 1 9.46 -6.73 0.15
CA ALA A 1 10.72 -7.09 -0.57
C ALA A 1 10.71 -8.38 -1.45
N LYS A 2 10.43 -9.59 -0.92
CA LYS A 2 10.63 -10.86 -1.66
C LYS A 2 9.77 -11.01 -2.92
N ALA A 3 8.48 -10.68 -2.83
CA ALA A 3 7.56 -10.74 -3.96
C ALA A 3 8.04 -9.89 -5.15
N MET A 4 8.46 -8.65 -4.86
CA MET A 4 9.01 -7.73 -5.87
C MET A 4 10.30 -8.27 -6.52
N SER A 5 11.17 -8.90 -5.71
CA SER A 5 12.41 -9.48 -6.23
C SER A 5 12.13 -10.62 -7.20
N ARG A 6 11.15 -11.49 -6.91
CA ARG A 6 10.74 -12.58 -7.81
C ARG A 6 10.25 -12.05 -9.17
N ALA A 7 9.38 -11.03 -9.18
CA ALA A 7 8.90 -10.44 -10.42
C ALA A 7 10.06 -9.87 -11.25
N ARG A 8 10.95 -9.10 -10.61
CA ARG A 8 12.15 -8.53 -11.25
C ARG A 8 13.09 -9.59 -11.81
N ASP A 9 13.39 -10.63 -11.04
CA ASP A 9 14.34 -11.67 -11.43
C ASP A 9 13.81 -12.51 -12.62
N ASN A 10 12.49 -12.56 -12.79
CA ASN A 10 11.83 -13.14 -13.95
C ASN A 10 11.68 -12.15 -15.14
N GLY A 11 12.19 -10.92 -15.04
CA GLY A 11 12.04 -9.89 -16.06
C GLY A 11 10.61 -9.36 -16.22
N MET A 12 9.75 -9.59 -15.23
CA MET A 12 8.33 -9.19 -15.24
C MET A 12 8.10 -7.93 -14.40
N THR A 13 7.01 -7.23 -14.71
CA THR A 13 6.48 -6.16 -13.87
C THR A 13 5.55 -6.78 -12.84
N ALA A 14 5.68 -6.41 -11.56
CA ALA A 14 4.85 -6.98 -10.50
C ALA A 14 3.38 -6.59 -10.67
N PHE A 15 2.46 -7.56 -10.56
CA PHE A 15 1.02 -7.30 -10.60
C PHE A 15 0.49 -7.11 -9.17
N ILE A 16 -0.02 -5.92 -8.87
CA ILE A 16 -0.37 -5.52 -7.50
C ILE A 16 -1.75 -4.86 -7.53
N PRO A 17 -2.83 -5.64 -7.37
CA PRO A 17 -4.18 -5.09 -7.31
C PRO A 17 -4.45 -4.40 -5.97
N TYR A 18 -5.30 -3.36 -6.03
CA TYR A 18 -5.89 -2.72 -4.86
C TYR A 18 -7.38 -3.03 -4.81
N ILE A 19 -7.89 -3.35 -3.62
CA ILE A 19 -9.33 -3.46 -3.32
C ILE A 19 -9.66 -2.78 -2.00
N THR A 20 -10.86 -2.19 -1.90
CA THR A 20 -11.35 -1.64 -0.63
C THR A 20 -12.00 -2.75 0.20
N ALA A 21 -11.56 -2.92 1.44
CA ALA A 21 -12.12 -3.93 2.31
C ALA A 21 -13.57 -3.61 2.69
N GLY A 22 -14.45 -4.59 2.54
CA GLY A 22 -15.86 -4.44 2.85
C GLY A 22 -16.71 -3.90 1.70
N ASP A 23 -16.17 -3.72 0.50
CA ASP A 23 -16.95 -3.33 -0.69
C ASP A 23 -17.19 -4.53 -1.63
N PRO A 24 -18.44 -4.95 -1.86
CA PRO A 24 -19.68 -4.50 -1.22
C PRO A 24 -19.87 -5.04 0.21
N ASP A 25 -19.14 -6.10 0.58
CA ASP A 25 -19.10 -6.67 1.92
C ASP A 25 -17.78 -7.45 2.15
N LEU A 26 -17.55 -7.90 3.39
CA LEU A 26 -16.32 -8.61 3.78
C LEU A 26 -16.22 -10.03 3.21
N ALA A 27 -17.34 -10.71 2.98
CA ALA A 27 -17.34 -12.05 2.39
C ALA A 27 -16.85 -11.99 0.93
N THR A 28 -17.40 -11.03 0.18
CA THR A 28 -16.98 -10.74 -1.20
C THR A 28 -15.52 -10.28 -1.23
N THR A 29 -15.06 -9.50 -0.25
CA THR A 29 -13.64 -9.12 -0.13
C THR A 29 -12.75 -10.35 0.02
N ALA A 30 -13.11 -11.31 0.89
CA ALA A 30 -12.34 -12.52 1.10
C ALA A 30 -12.29 -13.41 -0.16
N GLU A 31 -13.39 -13.53 -0.90
CA GLU A 31 -13.42 -14.22 -2.19
C GLU A 31 -12.53 -13.52 -3.23
N ALA A 32 -12.59 -12.18 -3.30
CA ALA A 32 -11.76 -11.40 -4.20
C ALA A 32 -10.27 -11.59 -3.90
N LEU A 33 -9.87 -11.64 -2.62
CA LEU A 33 -8.48 -11.91 -2.24
C LEU A 33 -7.96 -13.25 -2.76
N ARG A 34 -8.76 -14.32 -2.59
CA ARG A 34 -8.42 -15.65 -3.11
C ARG A 34 -8.33 -15.66 -4.63
N LEU A 35 -9.27 -14.98 -5.31
CA LEU A 35 -9.28 -14.89 -6.77
C LEU A 35 -8.06 -14.13 -7.30
N LEU A 36 -7.71 -13.00 -6.69
CA LEU A 36 -6.54 -12.20 -7.08
C LEU A 36 -5.23 -12.97 -6.87
N ASP A 37 -5.12 -13.72 -5.78
CA ASP A 37 -3.99 -14.63 -5.54
C ASP A 37 -3.91 -15.71 -6.63
N ALA A 38 -5.04 -16.38 -6.94
CA ALA A 38 -5.11 -17.40 -7.99
C ALA A 38 -4.80 -16.84 -9.40
N CYS A 39 -5.11 -15.57 -9.65
CA CYS A 39 -4.75 -14.85 -10.87
C CYS A 39 -3.28 -14.44 -10.94
N GLY A 40 -2.47 -14.71 -9.91
CA GLY A 40 -1.04 -14.45 -9.89
C GLY A 40 -0.66 -13.05 -9.40
N ALA A 41 -1.44 -12.44 -8.51
CA ALA A 41 -1.01 -11.23 -7.81
C ALA A 41 0.33 -11.47 -7.08
N ASP A 42 1.26 -10.53 -7.23
CA ASP A 42 2.53 -10.56 -6.50
C ASP A 42 2.37 -10.01 -5.08
N VAL A 43 1.49 -9.04 -4.90
CA VAL A 43 1.09 -8.43 -3.62
C VAL A 43 -0.36 -7.97 -3.78
N ILE A 44 -1.19 -8.06 -2.74
CA ILE A 44 -2.52 -7.45 -2.76
C ILE A 44 -2.59 -6.30 -1.76
N GLU A 45 -3.02 -5.13 -2.21
CA GLU A 45 -3.29 -3.97 -1.36
C GLU A 45 -4.76 -3.96 -0.92
N VAL A 46 -4.97 -3.88 0.39
CA VAL A 46 -6.29 -3.86 1.01
C VAL A 46 -6.50 -2.52 1.68
N GLY A 47 -7.38 -1.71 1.08
CA GLY A 47 -7.78 -0.41 1.57
C GLY A 47 -8.68 -0.50 2.79
N MET A 48 -8.25 0.12 3.90
CA MET A 48 -9.10 0.30 5.07
C MET A 48 -10.15 1.38 4.78
N PRO A 49 -11.45 1.08 4.90
CA PRO A 49 -12.48 2.07 4.66
C PRO A 49 -12.38 3.21 5.69
N PHE A 50 -12.34 4.44 5.20
CA PHE A 50 -12.19 5.64 6.01
C PHE A 50 -13.25 6.68 5.64
N SER A 51 -13.77 7.39 6.65
CA SER A 51 -14.87 8.34 6.47
C SER A 51 -14.48 9.67 5.85
N ASN A 52 -13.18 10.01 5.85
CA ASN A 52 -12.67 11.24 5.22
C ASN A 52 -11.48 10.96 4.28
N PRO A 53 -11.69 10.19 3.18
CA PRO A 53 -10.61 9.81 2.27
C PRO A 53 -10.32 10.93 1.26
N TYR A 54 -9.71 12.02 1.74
CA TYR A 54 -9.51 13.24 0.95
C TYR A 54 -8.41 13.13 -0.12
N ALA A 55 -7.52 12.13 -0.04
CA ALA A 55 -6.45 11.90 -1.02
C ALA A 55 -6.91 10.93 -2.13
N ASP A 56 -7.91 10.11 -1.84
CA ASP A 56 -8.76 9.44 -2.83
C ASP A 56 -9.73 10.50 -3.39
N GLY A 57 -10.36 10.47 -4.54
CA GLY A 57 -10.48 9.47 -5.54
C GLY A 57 -11.88 9.00 -5.78
N ALA A 58 -12.67 9.59 -6.69
CA ALA A 58 -14.13 9.39 -6.70
C ALA A 58 -14.57 7.90 -6.68
N VAL A 59 -13.84 7.02 -7.38
CA VAL A 59 -14.09 5.57 -7.37
C VAL A 59 -13.80 4.94 -6.00
N ILE A 60 -12.63 5.23 -5.41
CA ILE A 60 -12.21 4.70 -4.11
C ILE A 60 -13.01 5.34 -2.95
N GLN A 61 -13.40 6.62 -3.07
CA GLN A 61 -14.31 7.27 -2.15
C GLN A 61 -15.68 6.56 -2.15
N ALA A 62 -16.19 6.20 -3.32
CA ALA A 62 -17.46 5.49 -3.45
C ALA A 62 -17.39 4.06 -2.90
N SER A 63 -16.30 3.32 -3.11
CA SER A 63 -16.11 1.99 -2.51
C SER A 63 -16.00 2.07 -0.99
N ALA A 64 -15.24 3.02 -0.45
CA ALA A 64 -15.13 3.24 0.99
C ALA A 64 -16.49 3.60 1.62
N ALA A 65 -17.30 4.43 0.95
CA ALA A 65 -18.64 4.76 1.42
C ALA A 65 -19.57 3.53 1.48
N ARG A 66 -19.53 2.65 0.47
CA ARG A 66 -20.29 1.39 0.48
C ARG A 66 -19.83 0.45 1.59
N ALA A 67 -18.51 0.31 1.76
CA ALA A 67 -17.94 -0.52 2.82
C ALA A 67 -18.34 -0.04 4.22
N LEU A 68 -18.28 1.27 4.48
CA LEU A 68 -18.74 1.84 5.75
C LEU A 68 -20.25 1.64 5.95
N ALA A 69 -21.05 1.80 4.91
CA ALA A 69 -22.50 1.55 4.96
C ALA A 69 -22.83 0.07 5.23
N ALA A 70 -21.99 -0.85 4.77
CA ALA A 70 -22.06 -2.28 5.07
C ALA A 70 -21.54 -2.65 6.48
N GLY A 71 -21.05 -1.68 7.26
CA GLY A 71 -20.60 -1.87 8.63
C GLY A 71 -19.13 -2.30 8.77
N ALA A 72 -18.31 -2.14 7.73
CA ALA A 72 -16.90 -2.48 7.80
C ALA A 72 -16.15 -1.55 8.78
N THR A 73 -15.40 -2.16 9.70
CA THR A 73 -14.48 -1.50 10.64
C THR A 73 -13.09 -2.11 10.54
N SER A 74 -12.06 -1.42 11.05
CA SER A 74 -10.70 -1.96 11.08
C SER A 74 -10.61 -3.33 11.77
N ASP A 75 -11.37 -3.54 12.84
CA ASP A 75 -11.42 -4.84 13.54
C ASP A 75 -12.05 -5.93 12.70
N THR A 76 -13.17 -5.65 12.03
CA THR A 76 -13.82 -6.65 11.15
C THR A 76 -12.96 -6.99 9.93
N VAL A 77 -12.22 -6.01 9.39
CA VAL A 77 -11.27 -6.23 8.30
C VAL A 77 -10.09 -7.08 8.79
N MET A 78 -9.50 -6.76 9.95
CA MET A 78 -8.42 -7.56 10.53
C MET A 78 -8.86 -9.00 10.83
N ALA A 79 -10.09 -9.21 11.33
CA ALA A 79 -10.64 -10.54 11.56
C ALA A 79 -10.76 -11.33 10.26
N MET A 80 -11.35 -10.73 9.22
CA MET A 80 -11.44 -11.35 7.88
C MET A 80 -10.06 -11.67 7.31
N LEU A 81 -9.09 -10.74 7.43
CA LEU A 81 -7.72 -10.95 6.97
C LEU A 81 -7.04 -12.12 7.70
N LYS A 82 -7.26 -12.24 9.02
CA LYS A 82 -6.72 -13.35 9.82
C LYS A 82 -7.20 -14.71 9.33
N GLU A 83 -8.44 -14.78 8.84
CA GLU A 83 -9.03 -16.02 8.31
C GLU A 83 -8.52 -16.34 6.91
N VAL A 84 -8.42 -15.35 6.02
CA VAL A 84 -8.10 -15.58 4.60
C VAL A 84 -6.60 -15.63 4.30
N THR A 85 -5.77 -14.86 5.01
CA THR A 85 -4.32 -14.77 4.71
C THR A 85 -3.56 -16.10 4.80
N PRO A 86 -3.90 -17.07 5.67
CA PRO A 86 -3.28 -18.40 5.63
C PRO A 86 -3.53 -19.18 4.33
N GLU A 87 -4.55 -18.81 3.56
CA GLU A 87 -4.90 -19.45 2.28
C GLU A 87 -4.18 -18.80 1.09
N LEU A 88 -3.62 -17.60 1.26
CA LEU A 88 -3.02 -16.83 0.16
C LEU A 88 -1.53 -17.13 0.02
N SER A 89 -1.06 -17.23 -1.22
CA SER A 89 0.37 -17.39 -1.52
C SER A 89 1.10 -16.04 -1.55
N CYS A 90 0.43 -14.98 -1.98
CA CYS A 90 0.97 -13.62 -2.02
C CYS A 90 0.77 -12.87 -0.69
N PRO A 91 1.68 -11.94 -0.34
CA PRO A 91 1.52 -11.10 0.83
C PRO A 91 0.39 -10.08 0.65
N VAL A 92 -0.33 -9.82 1.75
CA VAL A 92 -1.28 -8.72 1.86
C VAL A 92 -0.62 -7.50 2.51
N VAL A 93 -0.90 -6.33 1.95
CA VAL A 93 -0.47 -5.01 2.45
C VAL A 93 -1.71 -4.19 2.80
N ILE A 94 -1.76 -3.64 4.02
CA ILE A 94 -2.82 -2.70 4.37
C ILE A 94 -2.49 -1.33 3.78
N PHE A 95 -3.48 -0.70 3.16
CA PHE A 95 -3.47 0.70 2.77
C PHE A 95 -4.45 1.47 3.67
N SER A 96 -3.97 2.41 4.49
CA SER A 96 -4.81 3.14 5.44
C SER A 96 -4.33 4.57 5.65
N TYR A 97 -5.26 5.49 5.89
CA TYR A 97 -4.93 6.80 6.45
C TYR A 97 -4.34 6.65 7.86
N PHE A 98 -3.57 7.65 8.31
CA PHE A 98 -2.88 7.61 9.60
C PHE A 98 -3.83 7.76 10.78
N ASN A 99 -4.84 8.64 10.70
CA ASN A 99 -5.73 8.93 11.83
C ASN A 99 -6.41 7.68 12.44
N PRO A 100 -6.95 6.71 11.67
CA PRO A 100 -7.44 5.45 12.23
C PRO A 100 -6.38 4.61 12.96
N ILE A 101 -5.14 4.64 12.48
CA ILE A 101 -4.00 3.93 13.10
C ILE A 101 -3.64 4.60 14.43
N GLU A 102 -3.51 5.92 14.42
CA GLU A 102 -3.18 6.73 15.59
C GLU A 102 -4.22 6.55 16.71
N ARG A 103 -5.52 6.57 16.37
CA ARG A 103 -6.60 6.37 17.34
C ARG A 103 -6.57 5.01 18.03
N ARG A 104 -6.10 3.97 17.35
CA ARG A 104 -5.88 2.63 17.94
C ARG A 104 -4.56 2.54 18.71
N GLY A 105 -3.61 3.42 18.39
CA GLY A 105 -2.22 3.33 18.77
C GLY A 105 -1.41 2.53 17.74
N THR A 106 -0.27 3.08 17.32
CA THR A 106 0.61 2.50 16.27
C THR A 106 1.08 1.08 16.61
N GLY A 107 1.49 0.83 17.86
CA GLY A 107 1.89 -0.49 18.33
C GLY A 107 0.74 -1.50 18.32
N SER A 108 -0.43 -1.11 18.85
CA SER A 108 -1.62 -1.97 18.86
C SER A 108 -2.14 -2.28 17.45
N PHE A 109 -2.05 -1.32 16.52
CA PHE A 109 -2.45 -1.50 15.13
C PHE A 109 -1.50 -2.45 14.40
N THR A 110 -0.19 -2.21 14.49
CA THR A 110 0.82 -3.02 13.79
C THR A 110 0.87 -4.46 14.33
N ALA A 111 0.70 -4.66 15.63
CA ALA A 111 0.56 -5.98 16.23
C ALA A 111 -0.68 -6.73 15.71
N ALA A 112 -1.84 -6.07 15.68
CA ALA A 112 -3.07 -6.68 15.18
C ALA A 112 -3.02 -6.96 13.67
N ALA A 113 -2.41 -6.07 12.89
CA ALA A 113 -2.15 -6.30 11.46
C ALA A 113 -1.27 -7.54 11.25
N ARG A 114 -0.19 -7.66 12.04
CA ARG A 114 0.70 -8.82 11.97
C ARG A 114 -0.01 -10.11 12.34
N GLU A 115 -0.81 -10.11 13.40
CA GLU A 115 -1.64 -11.24 13.82
C GLU A 115 -2.64 -11.65 12.72
N ALA A 116 -3.17 -10.68 11.98
CA ALA A 116 -4.04 -10.90 10.83
C ALA A 116 -3.32 -11.38 9.57
N GLY A 117 -2.02 -11.69 9.64
CA GLY A 117 -1.24 -12.20 8.51
C GLY A 117 -0.76 -11.14 7.52
N VAL A 118 -0.96 -9.86 7.80
CA VAL A 118 -0.46 -8.75 6.98
C VAL A 118 1.06 -8.69 7.02
N ARG A 119 1.67 -8.25 5.92
CA ARG A 119 3.14 -8.15 5.77
C ARG A 119 3.65 -6.75 5.49
N GLY A 120 2.79 -5.82 5.11
CA GLY A 120 3.17 -4.44 4.89
C GLY A 120 2.07 -3.44 5.20
N LEU A 121 2.46 -2.18 5.27
CA LEU A 121 1.58 -1.06 5.55
C LEU A 121 1.95 0.13 4.66
N ILE A 122 0.95 0.74 4.03
CA ILE A 122 1.06 1.99 3.27
C ILE A 122 0.18 3.03 3.97
N VAL A 123 0.78 4.19 4.30
CA VAL A 123 0.10 5.31 4.95
C VAL A 123 0.34 6.58 4.12
N PRO A 124 -0.55 6.89 3.15
CA PRO A 124 -0.28 7.91 2.14
C PRO A 124 -0.24 9.35 2.68
N ASP A 125 -0.89 9.60 3.82
CA ASP A 125 -0.98 10.89 4.49
C ASP A 125 0.11 11.11 5.55
N LEU A 126 1.00 10.13 5.78
CA LEU A 126 2.08 10.23 6.77
C LEU A 126 3.43 10.50 6.07
N PRO A 127 3.96 11.73 6.13
CA PRO A 127 5.26 12.04 5.54
C PRO A 127 6.39 11.33 6.30
N TYR A 128 7.47 10.97 5.58
CA TYR A 128 8.62 10.26 6.13
C TYR A 128 9.21 10.91 7.41
N THR A 129 9.21 12.24 7.49
CA THR A 129 9.71 13.00 8.66
C THR A 129 8.90 12.78 9.93
N GLU A 130 7.64 12.37 9.82
CA GLU A 130 6.72 12.12 10.93
C GLU A 130 6.51 10.62 11.18
N ALA A 131 7.10 9.76 10.33
CA ALA A 131 6.86 8.33 10.35
C ALA A 131 7.68 7.58 11.41
N SER A 132 8.49 8.23 12.26
CA SER A 132 9.43 7.53 13.16
C SER A 132 8.73 6.54 14.08
N ASP A 133 7.65 6.97 14.74
CA ASP A 133 6.97 6.16 15.75
C ASP A 133 6.28 4.96 15.11
N LEU A 134 5.63 5.18 13.96
CA LEU A 134 5.04 4.09 13.18
C LEU A 134 6.10 3.13 12.63
N SER A 135 7.25 3.66 12.18
CA SER A 135 8.36 2.85 11.65
C SER A 135 8.95 1.93 12.71
N ILE A 136 9.13 2.44 13.94
CA ILE A 136 9.64 1.66 15.08
C ILE A 136 8.68 0.51 15.40
N GLU A 137 7.38 0.80 15.54
CA GLU A 137 6.38 -0.22 15.87
C GLU A 137 6.13 -1.21 14.71
N ALA A 138 6.16 -0.74 13.45
CA ALA A 138 6.07 -1.61 12.29
C ALA A 138 7.25 -2.59 12.25
N LYS A 139 8.48 -2.11 12.44
CA LYS A 139 9.67 -2.96 12.50
C LYS A 139 9.62 -3.98 13.63
N LYS A 140 9.20 -3.55 14.82
CA LYS A 140 9.03 -4.43 16.00
C LYS A 140 8.01 -5.54 15.76
N ASN A 141 6.95 -5.26 15.01
CA ASN A 141 5.91 -6.23 14.66
C ASN A 141 6.14 -6.89 13.28
N GLU A 142 7.35 -6.74 12.72
CA GLU A 142 7.74 -7.34 11.44
C GLU A 142 6.75 -7.01 10.29
N ILE A 143 6.30 -5.76 10.24
CA ILE A 143 5.50 -5.16 9.16
C ILE A 143 6.42 -4.25 8.33
N GLU A 144 6.48 -4.47 7.02
CA GLU A 144 7.22 -3.61 6.09
C GLU A 144 6.43 -2.31 5.88
N LEU A 145 6.91 -1.20 6.46
CA LEU A 145 6.34 0.12 6.19
C LEU A 145 6.82 0.61 4.83
N VAL A 146 5.89 0.79 3.89
CA VAL A 146 6.17 1.24 2.54
C VAL A 146 6.22 2.76 2.52
N LEU A 147 7.39 3.31 2.20
CA LEU A 147 7.59 4.75 2.15
C LEU A 147 7.20 5.32 0.78
N LEU A 148 6.62 6.53 0.82
CA LEU A 148 6.12 7.22 -0.36
C LEU A 148 7.08 8.30 -0.84
N THR A 149 7.12 8.49 -2.15
CA THR A 149 7.74 9.65 -2.80
C THR A 149 6.81 10.21 -3.87
N THR A 150 7.07 11.44 -4.31
CA THR A 150 6.29 12.14 -5.33
C THR A 150 7.25 12.83 -6.31
N PRO A 151 6.76 13.28 -7.49
CA PRO A 151 7.56 14.10 -8.40
C PRO A 151 8.00 15.44 -7.84
N SER A 152 7.41 15.90 -6.73
CA SER A 152 7.84 17.12 -6.04
C SER A 152 8.85 16.86 -4.92
N THR A 153 9.12 15.60 -4.56
CA THR A 153 10.15 15.24 -3.59
C THR A 153 11.53 15.68 -4.08
N LYS A 154 12.26 16.44 -3.26
CA LYS A 154 13.64 16.86 -3.54
C LYS A 154 14.60 15.66 -3.48
N ALA A 155 15.67 15.70 -4.27
CA ALA A 155 16.65 14.60 -4.38
C ALA A 155 17.24 14.16 -3.03
N GLU A 156 17.59 15.10 -2.13
CA GLU A 156 18.10 14.79 -0.80
C GLU A 156 17.11 13.92 0.00
N ARG A 157 15.83 14.31 0.02
CA ARG A 157 14.77 13.56 0.69
C ARG A 157 14.48 12.22 0.02
N MET A 158 14.61 12.16 -1.30
CA MET A 158 14.48 10.90 -2.03
C MET A 158 15.58 9.90 -1.64
N ASN A 159 16.80 10.37 -1.42
CA ASN A 159 17.90 9.53 -0.93
C ASN A 159 17.63 9.00 0.48
N GLU A 160 17.09 9.83 1.37
CA GLU A 160 16.68 9.40 2.73
C GLU A 160 15.59 8.32 2.66
N ILE A 161 14.53 8.55 1.88
CA ILE A 161 13.41 7.61 1.71
C ILE A 161 13.90 6.29 1.12
N THR A 162 14.68 6.33 0.04
CA THR A 162 15.19 5.13 -0.63
C THR A 162 16.15 4.34 0.26
N SER A 163 16.98 5.02 1.08
CA SER A 163 17.88 4.37 2.03
C SER A 163 17.14 3.73 3.21
N ALA A 164 16.01 4.31 3.63
CA ALA A 164 15.18 3.79 4.70
C ALA A 164 14.19 2.69 4.24
N SER A 165 14.02 2.49 2.93
CA SER A 165 13.07 1.52 2.37
C SER A 165 13.65 0.11 2.30
N GLU A 166 12.89 -0.89 2.73
CA GLU A 166 13.35 -2.29 2.82
C GLU A 166 13.11 -3.13 1.55
N GLY A 167 12.66 -2.53 0.44
CA GLY A 167 12.61 -3.22 -0.85
C GLY A 167 11.88 -2.52 -2.00
N PHE A 168 10.98 -1.59 -1.72
CA PHE A 168 10.33 -0.78 -2.76
C PHE A 168 9.87 0.57 -2.20
N VAL A 169 9.75 1.55 -3.11
CA VAL A 169 9.24 2.90 -2.81
C VAL A 169 7.97 3.11 -3.61
N TYR A 170 6.96 3.64 -2.97
CA TYR A 170 5.69 3.95 -3.59
C TYR A 170 5.74 5.35 -4.20
N LEU A 171 5.65 5.45 -5.52
CA LEU A 171 5.62 6.71 -6.25
C LEU A 171 4.19 7.10 -6.60
N VAL A 172 3.75 8.20 -6.00
CA VAL A 172 2.46 8.81 -6.35
C VAL A 172 2.65 9.65 -7.62
N SER A 173 2.08 9.22 -8.74
CA SER A 173 2.39 9.77 -10.08
C SER A 173 1.81 11.16 -10.37
N ILE A 174 0.84 11.60 -9.57
CA ILE A 174 0.12 12.87 -9.76
C ILE A 174 0.03 13.67 -8.46
N ASN A 175 0.17 14.99 -8.61
CA ASN A 175 -0.22 15.96 -7.60
C ASN A 175 -1.75 16.04 -7.55
N GLY A 176 -2.39 15.14 -6.81
CA GLY A 176 -3.79 15.26 -6.40
C GLY A 176 -4.78 14.30 -7.07
N LEU A 177 -5.51 13.61 -6.19
CA LEU A 177 -6.73 12.80 -6.35
C LEU A 177 -6.69 11.63 -7.35
N THR A 178 -7.11 10.46 -6.87
CA THR A 178 -7.37 9.28 -7.73
C THR A 178 -8.39 9.61 -8.81
N GLY A 179 -8.17 9.24 -10.06
CA GLY A 179 -9.17 9.34 -11.10
C GLY A 179 -8.65 8.99 -12.48
N THR A 180 -9.53 8.49 -13.33
CA THR A 180 -9.26 8.18 -14.74
C THR A 180 -8.80 9.44 -15.48
N ARG A 181 -7.49 9.56 -15.72
CA ARG A 181 -6.92 10.48 -16.72
C ARG A 181 -6.00 9.70 -17.65
N PRO A 182 -6.00 9.99 -18.96
CA PRO A 182 -5.26 9.22 -19.97
C PRO A 182 -3.73 9.42 -19.94
N ASP A 183 -3.22 10.44 -19.24
CA ASP A 183 -1.80 10.81 -19.35
C ASP A 183 -1.04 10.67 -18.02
N VAL A 184 -0.04 9.79 -18.02
CA VAL A 184 1.00 9.71 -16.98
C VAL A 184 1.88 10.96 -17.05
N ASN A 185 2.13 11.61 -15.92
CA ASN A 185 2.98 12.81 -15.86
C ASN A 185 4.35 12.54 -16.53
N PRO A 186 4.79 13.35 -17.52
CA PRO A 186 6.04 13.13 -18.25
C PRO A 186 7.27 12.99 -17.34
N ARG A 187 7.23 13.64 -16.17
CA ARG A 187 8.31 13.60 -15.16
C ARG A 187 8.47 12.23 -14.49
N VAL A 188 7.47 11.36 -14.55
CA VAL A 188 7.53 10.01 -13.97
C VAL A 188 8.70 9.21 -14.57
N LYS A 189 8.98 9.34 -15.88
CA LYS A 189 10.10 8.63 -16.52
C LYS A 189 11.48 9.09 -16.02
N ASP A 190 11.64 10.38 -15.74
CA ASP A 190 12.89 10.94 -15.21
C ASP A 190 13.02 10.61 -13.73
N LEU A 191 11.93 10.71 -12.98
CA LEU A 191 11.87 10.35 -11.56
C LEU A 191 12.15 8.86 -11.31
N LEU A 192 11.64 7.96 -12.17
CA LEU A 192 12.00 6.54 -12.13
C LEU A 192 13.51 6.32 -12.33
N ARG A 193 14.17 7.14 -13.16
CA ARG A 193 15.64 7.09 -13.33
C ARG A 193 16.36 7.62 -12.10
N GLU A 194 15.88 8.72 -11.51
CA GLU A 194 16.42 9.30 -10.27
C GLU A 194 16.30 8.33 -9.09
N ILE A 195 15.14 7.70 -8.89
CA ILE A 195 14.92 6.70 -7.83
C ILE A 195 15.85 5.50 -8.03
N LYS A 196 16.05 5.03 -9.26
CA LYS A 196 16.99 3.93 -9.58
C LYS A 196 18.46 4.31 -9.37
N GLN A 197 18.81 5.58 -9.48
CA GLN A 197 20.17 6.08 -9.24
C GLN A 197 20.43 6.31 -7.75
N ALA A 198 19.41 6.77 -7.02
CA ALA A 198 19.42 6.98 -5.57
C ALA A 198 19.45 5.64 -4.80
N GLY A 199 18.70 4.63 -5.28
CA GLY A 199 18.71 3.29 -4.72
C GLY A 199 20.02 2.56 -5.03
N HIS A 200 20.69 2.01 -4.01
CA HIS A 200 21.76 1.03 -4.23
C HIS A 200 21.22 -0.13 -5.10
N ARG A 201 22.04 -0.60 -6.06
CA ARG A 201 21.77 -1.49 -7.23
C ARG A 201 20.85 -2.71 -7.06
N GLN A 202 20.23 -2.96 -5.91
CA GLN A 202 19.31 -4.07 -5.64
C GLN A 202 17.95 -3.66 -5.01
N SER A 203 17.74 -2.42 -4.55
CA SER A 203 16.72 -2.15 -3.50
C SER A 203 15.55 -1.23 -3.85
N SER A 204 15.34 -0.82 -5.10
CA SER A 204 14.27 0.16 -5.40
C SER A 204 13.47 -0.20 -6.66
N CYS A 205 12.52 -1.13 -6.50
CA CYS A 205 11.37 -1.17 -7.39
C CYS A 205 10.46 0.02 -7.07
N CYS A 206 9.97 0.69 -8.10
CA CYS A 206 9.14 1.88 -7.95
C CYS A 206 7.71 1.52 -8.36
N TRP A 207 6.77 1.72 -7.44
CA TRP A 207 5.36 1.46 -7.69
C TRP A 207 4.68 2.73 -8.15
N ILE A 208 3.95 2.68 -9.27
CA ILE A 208 3.30 3.87 -9.83
C ILE A 208 1.81 3.75 -9.56
N TRP A 209 1.30 4.68 -8.76
CA TRP A 209 -0.14 4.86 -8.61
C TRP A 209 -0.75 5.39 -9.92
N HIS A 210 -1.87 4.83 -10.36
CA HIS A 210 -2.51 5.05 -11.67
C HIS A 210 -1.81 4.41 -12.89
N ILE A 211 -1.96 3.10 -13.02
CA ILE A 211 -1.76 2.42 -14.29
C ILE A 211 -3.12 1.92 -14.75
N HIS A 212 -3.74 2.64 -15.69
CA HIS A 212 -4.73 2.06 -16.58
C HIS A 212 -4.06 1.85 -17.95
N PRO A 213 -4.26 0.69 -18.60
CA PRO A 213 -3.92 0.54 -20.01
C PRO A 213 -4.76 1.47 -20.90
#